data_AF-A0A920S317-F1
#
_entry.id   AF-A0A920S317-F1
#
_cell.length_a   1.000
_cell.length_b   1.000
_cell.length_c   1.000
_cell.angle_alpha   90.00
_cell.angle_beta   90.00
_cell.angle_gamma   90.00
#
_symmetry.space_group_name_H-M   'P 1'
#
loop_
_entity.id
_entity.type
_entity.pdbx_description
1 polymer ?
#
loop_
_entity_poly.entity_id
_entity_poly.type
_entity_poly.pdbx_seq_one_letter_code
_entity_poly.pdbx_strand_id
1 'polypeptide(L)'
;MEYFLQEKLSNLSGGKDLIPFIHFACTSEDINNISYAIMLKDACKSQYKELNLLRDTLRDYSHQWAEDVMLSRTHGQAASPTTMGKELANFVSRLDQQISILEGIEYRAKMNGAVGNFNAHKIAYPEINWIDLSSAFIESLELTNNPYTTQIEPHDWMAELFHALIRINNICLDLSKDIWTYISWGYFKQTIKSSEVGSSTMPHKVNPIDFENAEGNLGFSQFNSGSSCFKISDIKTSKRFK
;
A
#
# COMPACT_ATOMS: atom_id res chain seq x y z
N MET A 1 4.40 -26.03 -5.34
CA MET A 1 3.24 -25.66 -6.19
C MET A 1 3.19 -26.47 -7.48
N GLU A 2 4.26 -26.55 -8.26
CA GLU A 2 4.27 -27.31 -9.52
C GLU A 2 3.80 -28.77 -9.36
N TYR A 3 4.42 -29.55 -8.46
CA TYR A 3 4.00 -30.93 -8.16
C TYR A 3 2.54 -31.06 -7.71
N PHE A 4 2.05 -30.08 -6.95
CA PHE A 4 0.65 -30.04 -6.53
C PHE A 4 -0.29 -29.87 -7.74
N LEU A 5 0.04 -28.98 -8.68
CA LEU A 5 -0.74 -28.81 -9.91
C LEU A 5 -0.67 -30.05 -10.82
N GLN A 6 0.48 -30.72 -10.90
CA GLN A 6 0.64 -31.98 -11.64
C GLN A 6 -0.29 -33.06 -11.07
N GLU A 7 -0.36 -33.19 -9.74
CA GLU A 7 -1.25 -34.13 -9.06
C GLU A 7 -2.73 -33.80 -9.36
N LYS A 8 -3.11 -32.52 -9.31
CA LYS A 8 -4.49 -32.09 -9.62
C LYS A 8 -4.87 -32.35 -11.08
N LEU A 9 -3.99 -32.02 -12.03
CA LEU A 9 -4.23 -32.25 -13.46
C LEU A 9 -4.26 -33.73 -13.83
N SER A 10 -3.48 -34.57 -13.15
CA SER A 10 -3.48 -36.03 -13.37
C SER A 10 -4.85 -36.68 -13.12
N ASN A 11 -5.69 -36.04 -12.30
CA ASN A 11 -7.03 -36.52 -11.96
C ASN A 11 -8.12 -36.03 -12.93
N LEU A 12 -7.78 -35.21 -13.93
CA LEU A 12 -8.72 -34.69 -14.93
C LEU A 12 -8.61 -35.45 -16.26
N SER A 13 -9.74 -35.64 -16.94
CA SER A 13 -9.76 -36.22 -18.29
C SER A 13 -8.94 -35.34 -19.25
N GLY A 14 -7.97 -35.92 -19.96
CA GLY A 14 -7.04 -35.20 -20.84
C GLY A 14 -5.95 -34.37 -20.13
N GLY A 15 -5.92 -34.35 -18.79
CA GLY A 15 -4.98 -33.49 -18.05
C GLY A 15 -3.52 -33.96 -18.09
N LYS A 16 -3.26 -35.24 -18.34
CA LYS A 16 -1.90 -35.80 -18.39
C LYS A 16 -1.04 -35.20 -19.50
N ASP A 17 -1.63 -34.89 -20.66
CA ASP A 17 -0.92 -34.31 -21.81
C ASP A 17 -0.51 -32.85 -21.55
N LEU A 18 -1.14 -32.19 -20.58
CA LEU A 18 -0.87 -30.80 -20.19
C LEU A 18 0.17 -30.68 -19.07
N ILE A 19 0.51 -31.78 -18.38
CA ILE A 19 1.47 -31.78 -17.27
C ILE A 19 2.83 -31.16 -17.65
N PRO A 20 3.44 -31.50 -18.82
CA PRO A 20 4.71 -30.90 -19.23
C PRO A 20 4.64 -29.40 -19.49
N PHE A 21 3.43 -28.85 -19.66
CA PHE A 21 3.21 -27.42 -19.91
C PHE A 21 3.03 -26.60 -18.63
N ILE A 22 2.88 -27.26 -17.47
CA ILE A 22 2.90 -26.57 -16.19
C ILE A 22 4.29 -25.97 -15.99
N HIS A 23 4.36 -24.67 -15.71
CA HIS A 23 5.61 -23.93 -15.53
C HIS A 23 6.53 -23.97 -16.77
N PHE A 24 5.98 -24.24 -17.95
CA PHE A 24 6.74 -24.30 -19.18
C PHE A 24 7.53 -23.01 -19.43
N ALA A 25 8.85 -23.17 -19.63
CA ALA A 25 9.82 -22.10 -19.91
C ALA A 25 9.91 -20.98 -18.85
N CYS A 26 9.13 -21.05 -17.78
CA CYS A 26 9.08 -20.09 -16.69
C CYS A 26 10.32 -20.21 -15.79
N THR A 27 10.62 -19.12 -15.09
CA THR A 27 11.40 -19.18 -13.85
C THR A 27 10.50 -18.97 -12.64
N SER A 28 10.93 -19.37 -11.44
CA SER A 28 10.17 -19.14 -10.20
C SER A 28 9.75 -17.67 -10.06
N GLU A 29 10.64 -16.74 -10.44
CA GLU A 29 10.35 -15.31 -10.35
C GLU A 29 9.29 -14.82 -11.33
N ASP A 30 9.03 -15.52 -12.44
CA ASP A 30 7.87 -15.20 -13.29
C ASP A 30 6.55 -15.43 -12.53
N ILE A 31 6.51 -16.40 -11.61
CA ILE A 31 5.33 -16.68 -10.78
C ILE A 31 5.29 -15.77 -9.56
N ASN A 32 6.42 -15.58 -8.87
CA ASN A 32 6.48 -14.82 -7.62
C ASN A 32 6.11 -13.36 -7.83
N ASN A 33 6.71 -12.67 -8.81
CA ASN A 33 6.47 -11.24 -9.00
C ASN A 33 5.00 -10.94 -9.34
N ILE A 34 4.38 -11.77 -10.19
CA ILE A 34 2.95 -11.67 -10.54
C ILE A 34 2.09 -11.89 -9.29
N SER A 35 2.42 -12.90 -8.48
CA SER A 35 1.70 -13.19 -7.24
C SER A 35 1.77 -11.99 -6.28
N TYR A 36 2.94 -11.38 -6.10
CA TYR A 36 3.09 -10.19 -5.27
C TYR A 36 2.31 -8.99 -5.81
N ALA A 37 2.34 -8.77 -7.13
CA ALA A 37 1.60 -7.68 -7.75
C ALA A 37 0.08 -7.81 -7.53
N ILE A 38 -0.48 -9.02 -7.69
CA ILE A 38 -1.90 -9.30 -7.40
C ILE A 38 -2.21 -9.09 -5.92
N MET A 39 -1.38 -9.66 -5.03
CA MET A 39 -1.57 -9.52 -3.58
C MET A 39 -1.59 -8.04 -3.14
N LEU A 40 -0.67 -7.23 -3.65
CA LEU A 40 -0.59 -5.81 -3.32
C LEU A 40 -1.75 -5.02 -3.94
N LYS A 41 -2.12 -5.32 -5.20
CA LYS A 41 -3.29 -4.70 -5.86
C LYS A 41 -4.57 -4.92 -5.05
N ASP A 42 -4.82 -6.16 -4.66
CA ASP A 42 -6.02 -6.54 -3.91
C ASP A 42 -6.02 -5.96 -2.49
N ALA A 43 -4.86 -5.98 -1.81
CA ALA A 43 -4.72 -5.35 -0.50
C ALA A 43 -5.02 -3.84 -0.56
N CYS A 44 -4.43 -3.12 -1.52
CA CYS A 44 -4.66 -1.69 -1.70
C CYS A 44 -6.13 -1.36 -2.00
N LYS A 45 -6.84 -2.22 -2.74
CA LYS A 45 -8.27 -2.06 -3.02
C LYS A 45 -9.11 -1.91 -1.76
N SER A 46 -8.82 -2.70 -0.73
CA SER A 46 -9.48 -2.59 0.57
C SER A 46 -9.12 -1.29 1.30
N GLN A 47 -7.84 -0.90 1.24
CA GLN A 47 -7.32 0.31 1.87
C GLN A 47 -7.95 1.59 1.30
N TYR A 48 -8.17 1.66 -0.02
CA TYR A 48 -8.78 2.82 -0.68
C TYR A 48 -10.16 3.14 -0.13
N LYS A 49 -10.97 2.13 0.20
CA LYS A 49 -12.31 2.34 0.73
C LYS A 49 -12.26 3.06 2.08
N GLU A 50 -11.43 2.58 3.00
CA GLU A 50 -11.30 3.16 4.34
C GLU A 50 -10.66 4.55 4.29
N LEU A 51 -9.68 4.75 3.40
CA LEU A 51 -9.04 6.05 3.20
C LEU A 51 -10.00 7.10 2.63
N ASN A 52 -10.82 6.72 1.65
CA ASN A 52 -11.85 7.59 1.09
C ASN A 52 -12.92 7.92 2.13
N LEU A 53 -13.33 6.94 2.96
CA LEU A 53 -14.27 7.18 4.07
C LEU A 53 -13.72 8.19 5.08
N LEU A 54 -12.45 8.08 5.47
CA LEU A 54 -11.79 9.05 6.35
C LEU A 54 -11.78 10.44 5.71
N ARG A 55 -11.37 10.54 4.44
CA ARG A 55 -11.31 11.80 3.68
C ARG A 55 -12.69 12.46 3.59
N ASP A 56 -13.73 11.70 3.27
CA ASP A 56 -15.11 12.19 3.16
C ASP A 56 -15.65 12.63 4.52
N THR A 57 -15.40 11.86 5.59
CA THR A 57 -15.78 12.22 6.97
C THR A 57 -15.15 13.55 7.39
N LEU A 58 -13.85 13.73 7.13
CA LEU A 58 -13.16 14.98 7.43
C LEU A 58 -13.70 16.14 6.59
N ARG A 59 -14.07 15.88 5.33
CA ARG A 59 -14.68 16.89 4.46
C ARG A 59 -16.05 17.32 4.98
N ASP A 60 -16.89 16.39 5.40
CA ASP A 60 -18.20 16.69 5.98
C ASP A 60 -18.06 17.55 7.24
N TYR A 61 -17.16 17.17 8.15
CA TYR A 61 -16.87 17.99 9.33
C TYR A 61 -16.24 19.34 8.99
N SER A 62 -15.42 19.41 7.94
CA SER A 62 -14.85 20.68 7.49
C SER A 62 -15.92 21.68 7.06
N HIS A 63 -16.99 21.20 6.41
CA HIS A 63 -18.12 22.02 6.02
C HIS A 63 -19.05 22.31 7.19
N GLN A 64 -19.32 21.32 8.05
CA GLN A 64 -20.18 21.49 9.22
C GLN A 64 -19.63 22.53 10.20
N TRP A 65 -18.31 22.55 10.40
CA TRP A 65 -17.63 23.44 11.35
C TRP A 65 -16.94 24.62 10.67
N ALA A 66 -17.36 24.98 9.45
CA ALA A 66 -16.73 26.02 8.63
C ALA A 66 -16.70 27.39 9.32
N GLU A 67 -17.75 27.71 10.09
CA GLU A 67 -17.91 28.99 10.80
C GLU A 67 -17.51 28.92 12.29
N ASP A 68 -17.08 27.76 12.79
CA ASP A 68 -16.72 27.56 14.19
C ASP A 68 -15.34 28.15 14.48
N VAL A 69 -15.31 29.42 14.88
CA VAL A 69 -14.07 30.16 15.17
C VAL A 69 -13.28 29.52 16.31
N MET A 70 -11.98 29.34 16.08
CA MET A 70 -11.03 28.75 17.01
C MET A 70 -9.81 29.66 17.17
N LEU A 71 -9.30 29.76 18.41
CA LEU A 71 -8.00 30.38 18.65
C LEU A 71 -6.89 29.46 18.17
N SER A 72 -6.24 29.83 17.07
CA SER A 72 -5.09 29.09 16.53
C SER A 72 -3.93 29.10 17.51
N ARG A 73 -3.03 28.12 17.37
CA ARG A 73 -1.78 28.10 18.12
C ARG A 73 -0.59 27.82 17.22
N THR A 74 0.45 28.64 17.35
CA THR A 74 1.74 28.48 16.65
C THR A 74 2.84 28.44 17.70
N HIS A 75 3.77 27.47 17.62
CA HIS A 75 4.70 27.17 18.73
C HIS A 75 3.98 26.89 20.07
N GLY A 76 2.74 26.39 20.01
CA GLY A 76 1.87 26.21 21.17
C GLY A 76 1.29 27.49 21.78
N GLN A 77 1.61 28.67 21.24
CA GLN A 77 1.16 29.97 21.74
C GLN A 77 -0.05 30.48 20.97
N ALA A 78 -0.93 31.26 21.62
CA ALA A 78 -2.09 31.88 21.00
C ALA A 78 -1.70 32.72 19.77
N ALA A 79 -2.42 32.55 18.67
CA ALA A 79 -2.18 33.22 17.39
C ALA A 79 -3.49 33.74 16.77
N SER A 80 -3.41 34.34 15.59
CA SER A 80 -4.58 34.83 14.85
C SER A 80 -5.65 33.73 14.69
N PRO A 81 -6.95 34.05 14.86
CA PRO A 81 -8.02 33.06 14.77
C PRO A 81 -8.08 32.30 13.43
N THR A 82 -8.61 31.08 13.49
CA THR A 82 -8.97 30.22 12.35
C THR A 82 -10.39 29.68 12.59
N THR A 83 -10.86 28.73 11.78
CA THR A 83 -12.06 27.94 12.10
C THR A 83 -11.71 26.46 12.20
N MET A 84 -12.45 25.70 13.02
CA MET A 84 -12.25 24.26 13.14
C MET A 84 -12.41 23.57 11.78
N GLY A 85 -13.41 23.98 11.00
CA GLY A 85 -13.65 23.46 9.66
C GLY A 85 -12.47 23.69 8.72
N LYS A 86 -11.86 24.89 8.75
CA LYS A 86 -10.62 25.17 8.00
C LYS A 86 -9.51 24.19 8.38
N GLU A 87 -9.25 23.98 9.67
CA GLU A 87 -8.14 23.12 10.10
C GLU A 87 -8.31 21.68 9.61
N LEU A 88 -9.54 21.16 9.58
CA LEU A 88 -9.84 19.85 8.97
C LEU A 88 -9.69 19.86 7.43
N ALA A 89 -10.08 20.95 6.77
CA ALA A 89 -9.92 21.10 5.32
C ALA A 89 -8.44 21.01 4.88
N ASN A 90 -7.49 21.46 5.72
CA ASN A 90 -6.06 21.28 5.45
C ASN A 90 -5.69 19.80 5.31
N PHE A 91 -6.24 18.93 6.17
CA PHE A 91 -6.00 17.48 6.10
C PHE A 91 -6.68 16.86 4.88
N VAL A 92 -7.92 17.25 4.57
CA VAL A 92 -8.63 16.79 3.36
C VAL A 92 -7.81 17.10 2.10
N SER A 93 -7.31 18.33 1.97
CA SER A 93 -6.49 18.74 0.82
C SER A 93 -5.20 17.90 0.69
N ARG A 94 -4.51 17.65 1.81
CA ARG A 94 -3.31 16.79 1.82
C ARG A 94 -3.63 15.34 1.47
N LEU A 95 -4.73 14.80 2.00
CA LEU A 95 -5.17 13.43 1.72
C LEU A 95 -5.58 13.27 0.25
N ASP A 96 -6.36 14.20 -0.31
CA ASP A 96 -6.78 14.17 -1.72
C ASP A 96 -5.57 14.09 -2.66
N GLN A 97 -4.52 14.87 -2.40
CA GLN A 97 -3.29 14.79 -3.17
C GLN A 97 -2.62 13.40 -3.09
N GLN A 98 -2.52 12.83 -1.89
CA GLN A 98 -1.84 11.53 -1.73
C GLN A 98 -2.69 10.36 -2.23
N ILE A 99 -4.02 10.43 -2.12
CA ILE A 99 -4.94 9.46 -2.69
C ILE A 99 -4.79 9.44 -4.20
N SER A 100 -4.78 10.60 -4.86
CA SER A 100 -4.59 10.69 -6.32
C SER A 100 -3.25 10.10 -6.77
N ILE A 101 -2.17 10.31 -6.00
CA ILE A 101 -0.88 9.69 -6.28
C ILE A 101 -0.97 8.16 -6.13
N LEU A 102 -1.56 7.68 -5.04
CA LEU A 102 -1.70 6.25 -4.74
C LEU A 102 -2.52 5.53 -5.83
N GLU A 103 -3.64 6.12 -6.25
CA GLU A 103 -4.50 5.61 -7.33
C GLU A 103 -3.80 5.59 -8.71
N GLY A 104 -2.80 6.45 -8.91
CA GLY A 104 -2.00 6.50 -10.13
C GLY A 104 -0.87 5.48 -10.22
N ILE A 105 -0.65 4.65 -9.18
CA ILE A 105 0.44 3.69 -9.15
C ILE A 105 0.10 2.48 -10.01
N GLU A 106 0.98 2.17 -10.95
CA GLU A 106 0.89 0.99 -11.80
C GLU A 106 1.47 -0.23 -11.09
N TYR A 107 0.63 -1.26 -10.89
CA TYR A 107 1.08 -2.56 -10.37
C TYR A 107 1.77 -3.33 -11.50
N ARG A 108 3.11 -3.28 -11.52
CA ARG A 108 3.90 -3.85 -12.60
C ARG A 108 4.28 -5.30 -12.34
N ALA A 109 4.30 -6.08 -13.40
CA ALA A 109 4.75 -7.46 -13.37
C ALA A 109 5.46 -7.85 -14.67
N LYS A 110 6.18 -8.97 -14.65
CA LYS A 110 6.98 -9.48 -15.76
C LYS A 110 6.84 -10.99 -15.91
N MET A 111 7.00 -11.49 -17.14
CA MET A 111 7.08 -12.92 -17.43
C MET A 111 7.99 -13.14 -18.65
N ASN A 112 9.28 -13.32 -18.41
CA ASN A 112 10.29 -13.32 -19.48
C ASN A 112 11.46 -14.30 -19.22
N GLY A 113 11.25 -15.24 -18.30
CA GLY A 113 12.15 -16.35 -18.04
C GLY A 113 13.36 -15.98 -17.19
N ALA A 114 14.33 -16.90 -17.14
CA ALA A 114 15.40 -16.94 -16.15
C ALA A 114 16.23 -15.64 -15.98
N VAL A 115 16.39 -14.85 -17.06
CA VAL A 115 17.23 -13.64 -17.08
C VAL A 115 16.64 -12.52 -17.95
N GLY A 116 15.33 -12.54 -18.21
CA GLY A 116 14.67 -11.43 -18.92
C GLY A 116 14.60 -11.53 -20.45
N ASN A 117 15.10 -12.62 -21.06
CA ASN A 117 15.35 -12.68 -22.52
C ASN A 117 14.52 -13.72 -23.29
N PHE A 118 13.60 -14.43 -22.63
CA PHE A 118 12.79 -15.49 -23.24
C PHE A 118 13.60 -16.67 -23.84
N ASN A 119 14.81 -16.95 -23.33
CA ASN A 119 15.71 -17.94 -23.93
C ASN A 119 15.08 -19.33 -24.12
N ALA A 120 14.52 -19.91 -23.05
CA ALA A 120 13.88 -21.23 -23.11
C ALA A 120 12.66 -21.24 -24.04
N HIS A 121 11.86 -20.17 -23.99
CA HIS A 121 10.67 -19.99 -24.81
C HIS A 121 11.02 -20.00 -26.30
N LYS A 122 11.99 -19.18 -26.72
CA LYS A 122 12.44 -19.04 -28.11
C LYS A 122 13.13 -20.29 -28.65
N ILE A 123 13.80 -21.08 -27.80
CA ILE A 123 14.40 -22.35 -28.22
C ILE A 123 13.32 -23.39 -28.53
N ALA A 124 12.27 -23.45 -27.69
CA ALA A 124 11.22 -24.44 -27.84
C ALA A 124 10.21 -24.09 -28.94
N TYR A 125 9.83 -22.82 -29.06
CA TYR A 125 8.90 -22.31 -30.08
C TYR A 125 9.40 -20.96 -30.62
N PRO A 126 10.31 -20.95 -31.60
CA PRO A 126 10.90 -19.74 -32.17
C PRO A 126 9.92 -18.87 -32.98
N GLU A 127 8.83 -19.45 -33.47
CA GLU A 127 7.81 -18.79 -34.29
C GLU A 127 6.79 -17.97 -33.49
N ILE A 128 6.72 -18.17 -32.17
CA ILE A 128 5.79 -17.45 -31.29
C ILE A 128 6.37 -16.09 -30.92
N ASN A 129 5.57 -15.03 -31.04
CA ASN A 129 5.92 -13.73 -30.47
C ASN A 129 5.71 -13.73 -28.95
N TRP A 130 6.72 -14.19 -28.23
CA TRP A 130 6.70 -14.29 -26.77
C TRP A 130 6.61 -12.94 -26.04
N ILE A 131 7.04 -11.85 -26.68
CA ILE A 131 6.93 -10.51 -26.09
C ILE A 131 5.46 -10.11 -26.01
N ASP A 132 4.73 -10.22 -27.12
CA ASP A 132 3.31 -9.88 -27.18
C ASP A 132 2.48 -10.83 -26.31
N LEU A 133 2.77 -12.13 -26.34
CA LEU A 133 2.07 -13.12 -25.53
C LEU A 133 2.26 -12.87 -24.03
N SER A 134 3.47 -12.53 -23.60
CA SER A 134 3.77 -12.17 -22.21
C SER A 134 3.04 -10.90 -21.78
N SER A 135 3.07 -9.84 -22.61
CA SER A 135 2.34 -8.60 -22.33
C SER A 135 0.84 -8.86 -22.19
N ALA A 136 0.25 -9.57 -23.15
CA ALA A 136 -1.16 -9.92 -23.13
C ALA A 136 -1.55 -10.76 -21.91
N PHE A 137 -0.69 -11.71 -21.49
CA PHE A 137 -0.92 -12.49 -20.29
C PHE A 137 -0.93 -11.61 -19.03
N ILE A 138 0.07 -10.74 -18.87
CA ILE A 138 0.16 -9.83 -17.71
C ILE A 138 -1.04 -8.86 -17.68
N GLU A 139 -1.39 -8.28 -18.82
CA GLU A 139 -2.53 -7.37 -18.96
C GLU A 139 -3.87 -8.07 -18.69
N SER A 140 -4.00 -9.36 -19.03
CA SER A 140 -5.19 -10.16 -18.70
C SER A 140 -5.42 -10.34 -17.19
N LEU A 141 -4.38 -10.13 -16.37
CA LEU A 141 -4.45 -10.11 -14.90
C LEU A 141 -4.71 -8.71 -14.33
N GLU A 142 -4.97 -7.74 -15.21
CA GLU A 142 -5.09 -6.30 -14.92
C GLU A 142 -3.84 -5.78 -14.18
N LEU A 143 -2.66 -6.17 -14.69
CA LEU A 143 -1.36 -5.68 -14.26
C LEU A 143 -0.69 -4.95 -15.43
N THR A 144 0.30 -4.12 -15.13
CA THR A 144 1.10 -3.42 -16.16
C THR A 144 2.34 -4.23 -16.50
N ASN A 145 2.56 -4.50 -17.78
CA ASN A 145 3.75 -5.23 -18.22
C ASN A 145 5.03 -4.41 -18.00
N ASN A 146 6.04 -5.03 -17.39
CA ASN A 146 7.41 -4.52 -17.31
C ASN A 146 8.30 -5.32 -18.29
N PRO A 147 8.54 -4.80 -19.51
CA PRO A 147 9.23 -5.56 -20.55
C PRO A 147 10.75 -5.71 -20.31
N TYR A 148 11.35 -4.86 -19.46
CA TYR A 148 12.79 -4.82 -19.24
C TYR A 148 13.13 -5.18 -17.80
N THR A 149 13.47 -6.44 -17.57
CA THR A 149 13.81 -6.93 -16.23
C THR A 149 14.99 -7.88 -16.28
N THR A 150 15.53 -8.20 -15.11
CA THR A 150 16.47 -9.33 -14.97
C THR A 150 15.66 -10.60 -14.66
N GLN A 151 16.21 -11.49 -13.83
CA GLN A 151 15.41 -12.57 -13.25
C GLN A 151 14.23 -12.04 -12.43
N ILE A 152 14.39 -10.90 -11.75
CA ILE A 152 13.36 -10.29 -10.90
C ILE A 152 12.74 -9.07 -11.59
N GLU A 153 11.49 -8.77 -11.23
CA GLU A 153 10.94 -7.42 -11.39
C GLU A 153 11.72 -6.48 -10.44
N PRO A 154 12.12 -5.27 -10.87
CA PRO A 154 13.03 -4.41 -10.08
C PRO A 154 12.44 -3.82 -8.79
N HIS A 155 11.11 -3.91 -8.59
CA HIS A 155 10.39 -3.44 -7.41
C HIS A 155 10.33 -1.92 -7.23
N ASP A 156 10.62 -1.16 -8.28
CA ASP A 156 10.56 0.31 -8.26
C ASP A 156 9.13 0.79 -7.97
N TRP A 157 8.12 0.21 -8.62
CA TRP A 157 6.71 0.54 -8.38
C TRP A 157 6.25 0.17 -6.96
N MET A 158 6.84 -0.88 -6.35
CA MET A 158 6.56 -1.23 -4.96
C MET A 158 7.12 -0.17 -4.00
N ALA A 159 8.29 0.38 -4.31
CA ALA A 159 8.85 1.49 -3.54
C ALA A 159 8.00 2.75 -3.67
N GLU A 160 7.50 3.07 -4.86
CA GLU A 160 6.54 4.15 -5.09
C GLU A 160 5.27 3.96 -4.26
N LEU A 161 4.72 2.74 -4.25
CA LEU A 161 3.55 2.36 -3.46
C LEU A 161 3.78 2.59 -1.97
N PHE A 162 4.86 2.02 -1.41
CA PHE A 162 5.15 2.14 0.01
C PHE A 162 5.46 3.58 0.43
N HIS A 163 6.12 4.36 -0.42
CA HIS A 163 6.35 5.78 -0.15
C HIS A 163 5.05 6.60 -0.16
N ALA A 164 4.10 6.29 -1.05
CA ALA A 164 2.77 6.92 -1.02
C ALA A 164 2.04 6.60 0.29
N LEU A 165 2.04 5.34 0.72
CA LEU A 165 1.45 4.92 1.99
C LEU A 165 2.12 5.57 3.20
N ILE A 166 3.45 5.72 3.21
CA ILE A 166 4.17 6.44 4.27
C ILE A 166 3.73 7.91 4.36
N ARG A 167 3.54 8.59 3.23
CA ARG A 167 3.06 9.99 3.23
C ARG A 167 1.64 10.10 3.76
N ILE A 168 0.74 9.19 3.38
CA ILE A 168 -0.62 9.11 3.93
C ILE A 168 -0.57 8.87 5.44
N ASN A 169 0.21 7.90 5.89
CA ASN A 169 0.35 7.59 7.31
C ASN A 169 0.87 8.78 8.12
N ASN A 170 1.77 9.58 7.57
CA ASN A 170 2.26 10.80 8.22
C ASN A 170 1.19 11.88 8.34
N ILE A 171 0.30 12.02 7.33
CA ILE A 171 -0.85 12.93 7.42
C ILE A 171 -1.82 12.45 8.51
N CYS A 172 -2.11 11.15 8.57
CA CYS A 172 -2.99 10.59 9.60
C CYS A 172 -2.37 10.69 11.01
N LEU A 173 -1.05 10.54 11.14
CA LEU A 173 -0.35 10.69 12.41
C LEU A 173 -0.44 12.13 12.94
N ASP A 174 -0.24 13.10 12.04
CA ASP A 174 -0.39 14.52 12.32
C ASP A 174 -1.82 14.85 12.75
N LEU A 175 -2.82 14.31 12.04
CA LEU A 175 -4.24 14.44 12.40
C LEU A 175 -4.52 13.86 13.80
N SER A 176 -4.04 12.65 14.11
CA SER A 176 -4.26 12.02 15.41
C SER A 176 -3.71 12.89 16.55
N LYS A 177 -2.54 13.50 16.37
CA LYS A 177 -1.91 14.39 17.36
C LYS A 177 -2.68 15.69 17.55
N ASP A 178 -3.14 16.29 16.46
CA ASP A 178 -3.97 17.50 16.51
C ASP A 178 -5.32 17.23 17.19
N ILE A 179 -6.02 16.16 16.81
CA ILE A 179 -7.28 15.78 17.46
C ILE A 179 -7.09 15.46 18.95
N TRP A 180 -6.04 14.73 19.31
CA TRP A 180 -5.69 14.47 20.71
C TRP A 180 -5.50 15.78 21.48
N THR A 181 -4.83 16.75 20.87
CA THR A 181 -4.58 18.07 21.47
C THR A 181 -5.86 18.91 21.58
N TYR A 182 -6.73 18.88 20.56
CA TYR A 182 -8.04 19.55 20.60
C TYR A 182 -8.95 18.96 21.68
N ILE A 183 -8.92 17.65 21.89
CA ILE A 183 -9.60 16.98 23.02
C ILE A 183 -9.01 17.44 24.35
N SER A 184 -7.67 17.51 24.45
CA SER A 184 -6.98 17.98 25.66
C SER A 184 -7.34 19.43 26.04
N TRP A 185 -7.52 20.31 25.04
CA TRP A 185 -7.97 21.69 25.25
C TRP A 185 -9.48 21.84 25.43
N GLY A 186 -10.24 20.76 25.26
CA GLY A 186 -11.70 20.77 25.43
C GLY A 186 -12.49 21.33 24.24
N TYR A 187 -11.88 21.40 23.04
CA TYR A 187 -12.62 21.73 21.80
C TYR A 187 -13.53 20.59 21.37
N PHE A 188 -13.18 19.36 21.70
CA PHE A 188 -14.04 18.20 21.47
C PHE A 188 -14.40 17.50 22.79
N LYS A 189 -15.64 17.01 22.85
CA LYS A 189 -16.09 16.07 23.87
C LYS A 189 -16.32 14.73 23.21
N GLN A 190 -15.82 13.67 23.83
CA GLN A 190 -16.00 12.31 23.35
C GLN A 190 -17.38 11.79 23.75
N THR A 191 -18.07 11.13 22.83
CA THR A 191 -19.36 10.50 23.11
C THR A 191 -19.12 9.17 23.81
N ILE A 192 -19.68 8.99 25.00
CA ILE A 192 -19.50 7.76 25.80
C ILE A 192 -20.58 6.76 25.38
N LYS A 193 -20.19 5.53 24.99
CA LYS A 193 -21.14 4.42 24.93
C LYS A 193 -21.40 3.91 26.34
N SER A 194 -22.66 3.66 26.69
CA SER A 194 -23.09 3.33 28.06
C SER A 194 -22.43 2.08 28.68
N SER A 195 -21.71 1.28 27.90
CA SER A 195 -21.01 0.07 28.32
C SER A 195 -19.49 0.21 28.46
N GLU A 196 -18.90 1.36 28.16
CA GLU A 196 -17.43 1.53 28.15
C GLU A 196 -16.90 2.08 29.49
N VAL A 197 -15.87 1.43 30.03
CA VAL A 197 -15.14 1.88 31.22
C VAL A 197 -13.91 2.67 30.77
N GLY A 198 -13.97 4.00 30.89
CA GLY A 198 -12.89 4.88 30.41
C GLY A 198 -11.58 4.83 31.24
N SER A 199 -11.68 4.49 32.53
CA SER A 199 -10.52 4.19 33.38
C SER A 199 -10.93 3.27 34.54
N SER A 200 -10.07 2.30 34.86
CA SER A 200 -10.28 1.35 35.97
C SER A 200 -10.30 2.01 37.35
N THR A 201 -9.75 3.21 37.49
CA THR A 201 -9.63 3.92 38.77
C THR A 201 -10.29 5.30 38.78
N MET A 202 -10.62 5.86 37.61
CA MET A 202 -11.22 7.19 37.47
C MET A 202 -12.51 7.12 36.63
N PRO A 203 -13.69 6.93 37.27
CA PRO A 203 -14.96 6.72 36.56
C PRO A 203 -15.40 7.88 35.65
N HIS A 204 -14.86 9.08 35.84
CA HIS A 204 -15.17 10.28 35.06
C HIS A 204 -14.24 10.48 33.86
N LYS A 205 -13.17 9.67 33.71
CA LYS A 205 -12.13 9.89 32.71
C LYS A 205 -12.52 9.24 31.38
N VAL A 206 -12.53 10.06 30.31
CA VAL A 206 -12.74 9.60 28.93
C VAL A 206 -11.48 9.92 28.13
N ASN A 207 -10.84 8.90 27.57
CA ASN A 207 -9.53 9.01 26.93
C ASN A 207 -9.67 8.85 25.41
N PRO A 208 -8.94 9.62 24.60
CA PRO A 208 -8.91 9.50 23.14
C PRO A 208 -8.12 8.25 22.67
N ILE A 209 -8.47 7.07 23.19
CA ILE A 209 -7.71 5.82 22.99
C ILE A 209 -7.62 5.41 21.53
N ASP A 210 -8.65 5.72 20.73
CA ASP A 210 -8.68 5.37 19.31
C ASP A 210 -7.60 6.14 18.53
N PHE A 211 -7.37 7.41 18.86
CA PHE A 211 -6.34 8.23 18.23
C PHE A 211 -4.93 7.86 18.72
N GLU A 212 -4.78 7.47 19.98
CA GLU A 212 -3.51 6.96 20.53
C GLU A 212 -3.14 5.61 19.90
N ASN A 213 -4.11 4.71 19.72
CA ASN A 213 -3.93 3.44 19.02
C ASN A 213 -3.60 3.65 17.54
N ALA A 214 -4.25 4.62 16.89
CA ALA A 214 -3.94 4.98 15.51
C ALA A 214 -2.49 5.49 15.40
N GLU A 215 -2.04 6.41 16.25
CA GLU A 215 -0.66 6.90 16.28
C GLU A 215 0.37 5.76 16.38
N GLY A 216 0.19 4.84 17.32
CA GLY A 216 1.11 3.72 17.52
C GLY A 216 1.21 2.80 16.30
N ASN A 217 0.07 2.43 15.70
CA ASN A 217 0.04 1.56 14.52
C ASN A 217 0.59 2.25 13.26
N LEU A 218 0.32 3.55 13.09
CA LEU A 218 0.85 4.33 11.97
C LEU A 218 2.37 4.42 12.02
N GLY A 219 2.95 4.62 13.21
CA GLY A 219 4.41 4.61 13.39
C GLY A 219 5.05 3.26 13.04
N PHE A 220 4.46 2.15 13.48
CA PHE A 220 4.94 0.80 13.16
C PHE A 220 4.83 0.48 11.66
N SER A 221 3.72 0.86 11.02
CA SER A 221 3.50 0.69 9.59
C SER A 221 4.55 1.41 8.74
N GLN A 222 4.90 2.64 9.11
CA GLN A 222 5.95 3.42 8.43
C GLN A 222 7.32 2.74 8.51
N PHE A 223 7.71 2.26 9.70
CA PHE A 223 8.99 1.58 9.88
C PHE A 223 9.14 0.37 8.97
N ASN A 224 8.10 -0.48 8.89
CA ASN A 224 8.13 -1.66 8.02
C ASN A 224 8.14 -1.29 6.54
N SER A 225 7.35 -0.28 6.15
CA SER A 225 7.26 0.17 4.75
C SER A 225 8.55 0.84 4.26
N GLY A 226 9.28 1.53 5.14
CA GLY A 226 10.56 2.17 4.81
C GLY A 226 11.78 1.23 4.92
N SER A 227 11.68 0.14 5.68
CA SER A 227 12.79 -0.80 5.90
C SER A 227 13.15 -1.65 4.68
N SER A 228 12.24 -1.77 3.71
CA SER A 228 12.45 -2.52 2.46
C SER A 228 13.59 -1.96 1.58
N CYS A 229 13.93 -0.67 1.71
CA CYS A 229 15.01 -0.03 0.95
C CYS A 229 16.44 -0.29 1.49
N PHE A 230 16.61 -0.78 2.72
CA PHE A 230 17.93 -0.78 3.39
C PHE A 230 18.83 -2.01 3.13
N LYS A 231 18.42 -2.97 2.30
CA LYS A 231 19.22 -4.20 2.05
C LYS A 231 20.37 -4.06 1.04
N ILE A 232 20.64 -2.88 0.50
CA ILE A 232 21.60 -2.67 -0.60
C ILE A 232 23.07 -2.50 -0.11
N SER A 233 23.34 -2.44 1.20
CA SER A 233 24.69 -2.14 1.71
C SER A 233 25.70 -3.29 1.72
N ASP A 234 25.35 -4.50 1.28
CA ASP A 234 26.24 -5.70 1.36
C ASP A 234 26.81 -6.17 0.01
N ILE A 235 26.99 -5.26 -0.96
CA ILE A 235 27.67 -5.60 -2.22
C ILE A 235 29.20 -5.70 -1.98
N LYS A 236 29.67 -6.89 -1.60
CA LYS A 236 31.10 -7.26 -1.68
C LYS A 236 31.47 -7.54 -3.13
N THR A 237 31.86 -6.52 -3.89
CA THR A 237 32.42 -6.71 -5.23
C THR A 237 33.81 -7.35 -5.13
N SER A 238 33.97 -8.59 -5.61
CA SER A 238 35.28 -9.09 -6.07
C SER A 238 35.23 -9.17 -7.59
N LYS A 239 35.88 -8.22 -8.26
CA LYS A 239 36.10 -8.29 -9.72
C LYS A 239 37.17 -9.32 -10.00
N ARG A 240 36.81 -10.45 -10.61
CA ARG A 240 37.73 -11.26 -11.42
C ARG A 240 37.39 -11.00 -12.87
N PHE A 241 38.16 -10.14 -13.52
CA PHE A 241 38.22 -10.14 -14.97
C PHE A 241 39.00 -11.38 -15.40
N LYS A 242 38.46 -12.14 -16.36
CA LYS A 242 39.23 -13.00 -17.25
C LYS A 242 39.31 -12.29 -18.60
#